data_AF-A0ABD7ESH6-F1
#
_entry.id   AF-A0ABD7ESH6-F1
#
_cell.length_a   1.000
_cell.length_b   1.000
_cell.length_c   1.000
_cell.angle_alpha   90.00
_cell.angle_beta   90.00
_cell.angle_gamma   90.00
#
_symmetry.space_group_name_H-M   'P 1'
#
loop_
_entity.id
_entity.type
_entity.pdbx_description
1 polymer ?
#
loop_
_entity_poly.entity_id
_entity_poly.type
_entity_poly.pdbx_seq_one_letter_code
_entity_poly.pdbx_strand_id
1 'polypeptide(L)'
;MKDNIISLKMGLLDNGSHSLKRGFEVWKQWHSTEDAWLLKESIIWVHHGVELLLKQLLVQNNEFLVFQDVNKAVERLGRLRKKEGMEHAEVLDLFEHDDTVTSIGFKSLLDRVAITLSIEELNDGEQLRESLEKLTRFRNKIVHYSIEINTLETASLISSILDPFLSLLSREVKDTRFNKFVIKEIRKVAQPLQEYLKYIRKEIVTSAIESTVEAFKVGRHVGIVRQIAGSGLTLTLVDYLHEVSKPSVMSNRKIFIVSDRVDSLQALFCHLHGNSQVHFHKSGEGSLNSPLIKSKTIILVTEQKLSSERYVFHDSCLVIGYNISSSRNGIIESFPDSTRILFTSIVNQKDQEVYGNIIKSYSLEEAIKDNVLKPIKLYHFNPEIVDYVINDDEAKLVYDAYQRSIKLAEKIVEHYKSTSNGKAVIVVESLQSADETLANIIKIEPDWNAIYKEKVAILSHSDRNRNNQLVNRFIDKEDPLSVVVCTGQYLLGFDSQLVATAYVTCPISQQLRERLASLVSRNHSEEHYGKIVDFIGLNWSI
;
A
#
# COMPACT_ATOMS: atom_id res chain seq x y z
N MET A 1 -28.33 -41.27 5.12
CA MET A 1 -27.42 -40.11 5.05
C MET A 1 -27.07 -39.95 3.59
N LYS A 2 -27.45 -38.84 2.94
CA LYS A 2 -26.93 -38.52 1.61
C LYS A 2 -25.51 -38.02 1.84
N ASP A 3 -24.53 -38.79 1.41
CA ASP A 3 -23.14 -38.37 1.39
C ASP A 3 -23.05 -37.13 0.49
N ASN A 4 -22.98 -35.95 1.09
CA ASN A 4 -22.57 -34.74 0.39
C ASN A 4 -21.08 -34.92 0.08
N ILE A 5 -20.79 -35.55 -1.06
CA ILE A 5 -19.45 -35.58 -1.63
C ILE A 5 -19.09 -34.12 -1.92
N ILE A 6 -18.21 -33.55 -1.10
CA ILE A 6 -17.62 -32.23 -1.36
C ILE A 6 -16.65 -32.44 -2.53
N SER A 7 -17.12 -32.21 -3.76
CA SER A 7 -16.28 -32.29 -4.96
C SER A 7 -15.55 -30.96 -5.17
N LEU A 8 -14.21 -30.99 -5.21
CA LEU A 8 -13.39 -29.84 -5.57
C LEU A 8 -13.21 -29.79 -7.09
N LYS A 9 -13.82 -28.81 -7.77
CA LYS A 9 -13.62 -28.56 -9.21
C LYS A 9 -12.68 -27.35 -9.37
N MET A 10 -11.54 -27.53 -10.04
CA MET A 10 -10.56 -26.47 -10.29
C MET A 10 -10.16 -26.43 -11.76
N GLY A 11 -10.12 -25.24 -12.36
CA GLY A 11 -9.57 -25.05 -13.70
C GLY A 11 -8.04 -25.00 -13.71
N LEU A 12 -7.46 -24.96 -14.92
CA LEU A 12 -6.01 -24.80 -15.11
C LEU A 12 -5.46 -23.55 -14.43
N LEU A 13 -6.17 -22.43 -14.56
CA LEU A 13 -5.78 -21.15 -13.96
C LEU A 13 -5.73 -21.22 -12.43
N ASP A 14 -6.79 -21.73 -11.78
CA ASP A 14 -6.84 -21.85 -10.32
C ASP A 14 -5.77 -22.81 -9.78
N ASN A 15 -5.66 -23.99 -10.41
CA ASN A 15 -4.70 -25.01 -10.01
C ASN A 15 -3.26 -24.53 -10.22
N GLY A 16 -2.96 -23.97 -11.39
CA GLY A 16 -1.65 -23.41 -11.70
C GLY A 16 -1.26 -22.27 -10.77
N SER A 17 -2.21 -21.39 -10.45
CA SER A 17 -2.01 -20.29 -9.49
C SER A 17 -1.72 -20.81 -8.08
N HIS A 18 -2.49 -21.78 -7.62
CA HIS A 18 -2.31 -22.39 -6.30
C HIS A 18 -0.95 -23.08 -6.20
N SER A 19 -0.57 -23.88 -7.20
CA SER A 19 0.74 -24.54 -7.25
C SER A 19 1.90 -23.55 -7.31
N LEU A 20 1.78 -22.50 -8.13
CA LEU A 20 2.82 -21.47 -8.23
C LEU A 20 2.99 -20.73 -6.89
N LYS A 21 1.89 -20.31 -6.27
CA LYS A 21 1.89 -19.69 -4.94
C LYS A 21 2.55 -20.59 -3.91
N ARG A 22 2.14 -21.88 -3.85
CA ARG A 22 2.68 -22.86 -2.92
C ARG A 22 4.18 -23.08 -3.14
N GLY A 23 4.63 -23.11 -4.39
CA GLY A 23 6.04 -23.24 -4.71
C GLY A 23 6.87 -22.11 -4.12
N PHE A 24 6.43 -20.86 -4.29
CA PHE A 24 7.15 -19.71 -3.73
C PHE A 24 7.00 -19.57 -2.20
N GLU A 25 5.88 -20.01 -1.61
CA GLU A 25 5.74 -20.15 -0.15
C GLU A 25 6.84 -21.02 0.44
N VAL A 26 7.02 -22.20 -0.15
CA VAL A 26 8.00 -23.18 0.31
C VAL A 26 9.43 -22.69 0.06
N TRP A 27 9.70 -22.04 -1.07
CA TRP A 27 10.98 -21.39 -1.35
C TRP A 27 11.32 -20.28 -0.33
N LYS A 28 10.34 -19.51 0.13
CA LYS A 28 10.54 -18.51 1.17
C LYS A 28 10.78 -19.14 2.54
N GLN A 29 10.10 -20.23 2.87
CA GLN A 29 10.37 -20.98 4.11
C GLN A 29 11.81 -21.48 4.16
N TRP A 30 12.34 -21.96 3.02
CA TRP A 30 13.74 -22.38 2.92
C TRP A 30 14.74 -21.27 3.31
N HIS A 31 14.48 -20.00 2.98
CA HIS A 31 15.37 -18.90 3.38
C HIS A 31 15.54 -18.76 4.90
N SER A 32 14.58 -19.28 5.68
CA SER A 32 14.61 -19.22 7.15
C SER A 32 15.09 -20.51 7.81
N THR A 33 14.94 -21.67 7.14
CA THR A 33 15.24 -22.98 7.73
C THR A 33 16.46 -23.66 7.12
N GLU A 34 16.88 -23.23 5.93
CA GLU A 34 17.91 -23.85 5.10
C GLU A 34 17.64 -25.33 4.75
N ASP A 35 16.42 -25.82 4.93
CA ASP A 35 16.04 -27.21 4.66
C ASP A 35 15.96 -27.50 3.15
N ALA A 36 16.90 -28.28 2.63
CA ALA A 36 16.98 -28.65 1.22
C ALA A 36 15.74 -29.39 0.69
N TRP A 37 14.96 -30.06 1.54
CA TRP A 37 13.71 -30.72 1.13
C TRP A 37 12.66 -29.70 0.67
N LEU A 38 12.65 -28.51 1.27
CA LEU A 38 11.76 -27.42 0.85
C LEU A 38 12.13 -26.93 -0.56
N LEU A 39 13.42 -26.84 -0.91
CA LEU A 39 13.81 -26.49 -2.29
C LEU A 39 13.37 -27.55 -3.30
N LYS A 40 13.48 -28.83 -2.94
CA LYS A 40 12.96 -29.93 -3.78
C LYS A 40 11.46 -29.76 -4.03
N GLU A 41 10.67 -29.55 -2.98
CA GLU A 41 9.23 -29.32 -3.07
C GLU A 41 8.91 -28.07 -3.91
N SER A 42 9.64 -26.98 -3.66
CA SER A 42 9.48 -25.73 -4.41
C SER A 42 9.68 -25.94 -5.91
N ILE A 43 10.70 -26.68 -6.34
CA ILE A 43 10.93 -26.99 -7.76
C ILE A 43 9.71 -27.67 -8.36
N ILE A 44 9.15 -28.67 -7.68
CA ILE A 44 8.01 -29.44 -8.16
C ILE A 44 6.79 -28.53 -8.31
N TRP A 45 6.48 -27.75 -7.28
CA TRP A 45 5.33 -26.85 -7.26
C TRP A 45 5.45 -25.70 -8.26
N VAL A 46 6.60 -25.03 -8.34
CA VAL A 46 6.84 -23.94 -9.29
C VAL A 46 6.75 -24.48 -10.72
N HIS A 47 7.40 -25.61 -11.03
CA HIS A 47 7.32 -26.21 -12.36
C HIS A 47 5.88 -26.56 -12.73
N HIS A 48 5.14 -27.20 -11.82
CA HIS A 48 3.76 -27.57 -12.06
C HIS A 48 2.88 -26.33 -12.30
N GLY A 49 3.04 -25.29 -11.48
CA GLY A 49 2.35 -24.02 -11.65
C GLY A 49 2.65 -23.36 -12.99
N VAL A 50 3.93 -23.26 -13.38
CA VAL A 50 4.36 -22.73 -14.68
C VAL A 50 3.71 -23.50 -15.83
N GLU A 51 3.77 -24.83 -15.80
CA GLU A 51 3.21 -25.66 -16.87
C GLU A 51 1.70 -25.43 -17.04
N LEU A 52 0.94 -25.42 -15.95
CA LEU A 52 -0.50 -25.20 -16.00
C LEU A 52 -0.87 -23.78 -16.47
N LEU A 53 -0.13 -22.77 -16.02
CA LEU A 53 -0.39 -21.37 -16.42
C LEU A 53 -0.01 -21.13 -17.89
N LEU A 54 1.04 -21.74 -18.40
CA LEU A 54 1.36 -21.73 -19.83
C LEU A 54 0.27 -22.45 -20.66
N LYS A 55 -0.26 -23.59 -20.18
CA LYS A 55 -1.42 -24.25 -20.81
C LYS A 55 -2.65 -23.35 -20.79
N GLN A 56 -2.88 -22.62 -19.70
CA GLN A 56 -3.98 -21.65 -19.62
C GLN A 56 -3.86 -20.56 -20.69
N LEU A 57 -2.66 -20.06 -20.97
CA LEU A 57 -2.44 -19.07 -22.04
C LEU A 57 -2.83 -19.59 -23.43
N LEU A 58 -2.65 -20.89 -23.68
CA LEU A 58 -3.14 -21.54 -24.90
C LEU A 58 -4.65 -21.72 -24.88
N VAL A 59 -5.19 -22.28 -23.79
CA VAL A 59 -6.63 -22.61 -23.65
C VAL A 59 -7.53 -21.39 -23.80
N GLN A 60 -7.15 -20.24 -23.22
CA GLN A 60 -7.92 -19.00 -23.36
C GLN A 60 -7.99 -18.44 -24.79
N ASN A 61 -7.24 -19.03 -25.73
CA ASN A 61 -7.28 -18.73 -27.15
C ASN A 61 -7.87 -19.90 -27.95
N ASN A 62 -7.40 -21.13 -27.70
CA ASN A 62 -7.93 -22.35 -28.29
C ASN A 62 -7.59 -23.58 -27.42
N GLU A 63 -8.63 -24.25 -26.92
CA GLU A 63 -8.53 -25.42 -26.04
C GLU A 63 -7.77 -26.61 -26.66
N PHE A 64 -7.76 -26.78 -27.99
CA PHE A 64 -7.07 -27.91 -28.61
C PHE A 64 -5.55 -27.79 -28.55
N LEU A 65 -5.01 -26.59 -28.30
CA LEU A 65 -3.58 -26.35 -28.29
C LEU A 65 -2.84 -27.01 -27.13
N VAL A 66 -3.53 -27.55 -26.12
CA VAL A 66 -2.90 -28.30 -25.03
C VAL A 66 -2.69 -29.79 -25.34
N PHE A 67 -3.13 -30.27 -26.49
CA PHE A 67 -2.92 -31.66 -26.90
C PHE A 67 -1.64 -31.82 -27.72
N GLN A 68 -0.97 -32.95 -27.54
CA GLN A 68 0.19 -33.30 -28.35
C GLN A 68 -0.20 -33.43 -29.84
N ASP A 69 -1.34 -34.07 -30.12
CA ASP A 69 -1.93 -34.19 -31.46
C ASP A 69 -3.33 -33.56 -31.50
N VAL A 70 -3.40 -32.38 -32.12
CA VAL A 70 -4.63 -31.58 -32.26
C VAL A 70 -5.67 -32.30 -33.11
N ASN A 71 -5.25 -32.91 -34.23
CA ASN A 71 -6.18 -33.56 -35.15
C ASN A 71 -6.82 -34.78 -34.50
N LYS A 72 -6.02 -35.57 -33.78
CA LYS A 72 -6.51 -36.69 -32.99
C LYS A 72 -7.49 -36.22 -31.92
N ALA A 73 -7.18 -35.15 -31.18
CA ALA A 73 -8.09 -34.62 -30.17
C ALA A 73 -9.45 -34.19 -30.76
N VAL A 74 -9.45 -33.50 -31.91
CA VAL A 74 -10.69 -33.12 -32.63
C VAL A 74 -11.51 -34.35 -33.03
N GLU A 75 -10.86 -35.36 -33.62
CA GLU A 75 -11.52 -36.62 -33.99
C GLU A 75 -12.14 -37.33 -32.77
N ARG A 76 -11.40 -37.38 -31.66
CA ARG A 76 -11.86 -38.04 -30.42
C ARG A 76 -12.99 -37.30 -29.75
N LEU A 77 -12.97 -35.97 -29.73
CA LEU A 77 -14.08 -35.19 -29.19
C LEU A 77 -15.37 -35.45 -29.97
N GLY A 78 -15.28 -35.52 -31.30
CA GLY A 78 -16.43 -35.85 -32.15
C GLY A 78 -17.00 -37.25 -31.90
N ARG A 79 -16.16 -38.22 -31.49
CA ARG A 79 -16.62 -39.54 -31.05
C ARG A 79 -17.21 -39.51 -29.64
N LEU A 80 -16.60 -38.77 -28.72
CA LEU A 80 -17.07 -38.66 -27.34
C LEU A 80 -18.48 -38.08 -27.29
N ARG A 81 -18.75 -37.01 -28.04
CA ARG A 81 -20.07 -36.37 -28.14
C ARG A 81 -21.18 -37.21 -28.76
N LYS A 82 -20.83 -38.36 -29.36
CA LYS A 82 -21.80 -39.34 -29.88
C LYS A 82 -22.18 -40.41 -28.85
N LYS A 83 -21.49 -40.47 -27.70
CA LYS A 83 -21.87 -41.35 -26.60
C LYS A 83 -23.07 -40.74 -25.86
N GLU A 84 -23.98 -41.60 -25.42
CA GLU A 84 -25.16 -41.21 -24.64
C GLU A 84 -24.74 -40.50 -23.35
N GLY A 85 -25.27 -39.30 -23.12
CA GLY A 85 -24.97 -38.46 -21.95
C GLY A 85 -23.71 -37.61 -22.07
N MET A 86 -23.04 -37.60 -23.22
CA MET A 86 -21.81 -36.82 -23.48
C MET A 86 -21.99 -35.80 -24.61
N GLU A 87 -23.22 -35.49 -25.01
CA GLU A 87 -23.54 -34.64 -26.16
C GLU A 87 -22.94 -33.23 -26.04
N HIS A 88 -22.74 -32.77 -24.81
CA HIS A 88 -22.17 -31.47 -24.46
C HIS A 88 -20.72 -31.53 -23.95
N ALA A 89 -20.02 -32.66 -24.11
CA ALA A 89 -18.64 -32.82 -23.65
C ALA A 89 -17.74 -31.70 -24.19
N GLU A 90 -16.95 -31.10 -23.31
CA GLU A 90 -15.95 -30.08 -23.61
C GLU A 90 -14.64 -30.72 -24.05
N VAL A 91 -13.71 -29.92 -24.62
CA VAL A 91 -12.45 -30.45 -25.15
C VAL A 91 -11.63 -31.10 -24.03
N LEU A 92 -11.64 -30.53 -22.82
CA LEU A 92 -10.87 -31.01 -21.69
C LEU A 92 -11.42 -32.32 -21.10
N ASP A 93 -12.69 -32.66 -21.34
CA ASP A 93 -13.28 -33.94 -20.91
C ASP A 93 -12.59 -35.15 -21.57
N LEU A 94 -11.87 -34.93 -22.68
CA LEU A 94 -11.04 -35.97 -23.30
C LEU A 94 -9.98 -36.53 -22.35
N PHE A 95 -9.45 -35.72 -21.43
CA PHE A 95 -8.46 -36.19 -20.45
C PHE A 95 -9.06 -37.16 -19.41
N GLU A 96 -10.37 -37.13 -19.19
CA GLU A 96 -11.06 -38.01 -18.24
C GLU A 96 -11.63 -39.27 -18.92
N HIS A 97 -11.84 -39.23 -20.24
CA HIS A 97 -12.59 -40.24 -20.97
C HIS A 97 -11.86 -40.91 -22.14
N ASP A 98 -10.66 -40.47 -22.50
CA ASP A 98 -9.85 -41.06 -23.58
C ASP A 98 -8.35 -41.10 -23.25
N ASP A 99 -7.88 -42.23 -22.71
CA ASP A 99 -6.46 -42.47 -22.36
C ASP A 99 -5.50 -42.41 -23.56
N THR A 100 -6.01 -42.38 -24.81
CA THR A 100 -5.17 -42.32 -26.00
C THR A 100 -4.74 -40.90 -26.35
N VAL A 101 -5.36 -39.90 -25.72
CA VAL A 101 -5.08 -38.48 -25.96
C VAL A 101 -4.11 -37.99 -24.89
N THR A 102 -2.97 -37.43 -25.32
CA THR A 102 -1.91 -36.97 -24.42
C THR A 102 -1.84 -35.45 -24.39
N SER A 103 -1.57 -34.92 -23.18
CA SER A 103 -1.23 -33.50 -23.02
C SER A 103 0.10 -33.21 -23.71
N ILE A 104 0.24 -32.00 -24.23
CA ILE A 104 1.49 -31.46 -24.72
C ILE A 104 2.58 -31.51 -23.64
N GLY A 105 3.80 -31.90 -24.04
CA GLY A 105 4.97 -31.90 -23.17
C GLY A 105 5.57 -30.50 -22.98
N PHE A 106 6.30 -30.28 -21.89
CA PHE A 106 6.75 -28.94 -21.48
C PHE A 106 7.61 -28.19 -22.52
N LYS A 107 8.54 -28.87 -23.21
CA LYS A 107 9.35 -28.24 -24.26
C LYS A 107 8.48 -27.73 -25.41
N SER A 108 7.63 -28.59 -25.94
CA SER A 108 6.68 -28.23 -27.00
C SER A 108 5.65 -27.20 -26.55
N LEU A 109 5.33 -27.16 -25.26
CA LEU A 109 4.47 -26.13 -24.66
C LEU A 109 5.12 -24.75 -24.74
N LEU A 110 6.40 -24.62 -24.36
CA LEU A 110 7.14 -23.35 -24.49
C LEU A 110 7.16 -22.87 -25.95
N ASP A 111 7.50 -23.75 -26.89
CA ASP A 111 7.52 -23.44 -28.33
C ASP A 111 6.13 -22.97 -28.81
N ARG A 112 5.09 -23.71 -28.44
CA ARG A 112 3.73 -23.41 -28.89
C ARG A 112 3.23 -22.09 -28.32
N VAL A 113 3.52 -21.79 -27.05
CA VAL A 113 3.15 -20.50 -26.42
C VAL A 113 3.89 -19.35 -27.08
N ALA A 114 5.23 -19.45 -27.22
CA ALA A 114 6.06 -18.41 -27.82
C ALA A 114 5.58 -18.05 -29.24
N ILE A 115 5.38 -19.07 -30.09
CA ILE A 115 4.99 -18.88 -31.49
C ILE A 115 3.53 -18.42 -31.61
N THR A 116 2.60 -19.13 -30.97
CA THR A 116 1.16 -18.89 -31.18
C THR A 116 0.72 -17.55 -30.62
N LEU A 117 1.32 -17.12 -29.50
CA LEU A 117 0.96 -15.88 -28.83
C LEU A 117 1.97 -14.75 -29.08
N SER A 118 3.03 -15.00 -29.86
CA SER A 118 4.09 -14.03 -30.13
C SER A 118 4.73 -13.47 -28.85
N ILE A 119 4.98 -14.35 -27.88
CA ILE A 119 5.58 -13.98 -26.59
C ILE A 119 7.11 -14.06 -26.73
N GLU A 120 7.73 -12.89 -26.89
CA GLU A 120 9.17 -12.77 -27.12
C GLU A 120 9.99 -13.38 -25.98
N GLU A 121 9.59 -13.18 -24.72
CA GLU A 121 10.33 -13.66 -23.54
C GLU A 121 10.46 -15.20 -23.47
N LEU A 122 9.73 -15.93 -24.31
CA LEU A 122 9.74 -17.39 -24.42
C LEU A 122 10.41 -17.89 -25.71
N ASN A 123 11.07 -17.01 -26.48
CA ASN A 123 11.90 -17.40 -27.63
C ASN A 123 13.23 -18.03 -27.19
N ASP A 124 13.84 -18.83 -28.09
CA ASP A 124 15.15 -19.44 -27.83
C ASP A 124 16.23 -18.39 -27.55
N GLY A 125 17.00 -18.58 -26.48
CA GLY A 125 18.05 -17.66 -26.02
C GLY A 125 17.58 -16.57 -25.05
N GLU A 126 16.28 -16.45 -24.80
CA GLU A 126 15.76 -15.50 -23.81
C GLU A 126 15.91 -16.01 -22.37
N GLN A 127 16.22 -15.09 -21.46
CA GLN A 127 16.60 -15.42 -20.07
C GLN A 127 15.49 -16.17 -19.31
N LEU A 128 14.22 -15.78 -19.50
CA LEU A 128 13.10 -16.46 -18.86
C LEU A 128 12.97 -17.89 -19.39
N ARG A 129 13.02 -18.10 -20.71
CA ARG A 129 12.98 -19.43 -21.31
C ARG A 129 14.10 -20.32 -20.79
N GLU A 130 15.34 -19.84 -20.79
CA GLU A 130 16.49 -20.60 -20.29
C GLU A 130 16.30 -21.03 -18.82
N SER A 131 15.73 -20.15 -18.00
CA SER A 131 15.40 -20.43 -16.61
C SER A 131 14.33 -21.52 -16.49
N LEU A 132 13.25 -21.47 -17.29
CA LEU A 132 12.19 -22.48 -17.29
C LEU A 132 12.68 -23.86 -17.79
N GLU A 133 13.55 -23.89 -18.80
CA GLU A 133 14.18 -25.13 -19.27
C GLU A 133 15.14 -25.72 -18.21
N LYS A 134 15.88 -24.86 -17.50
CA LYS A 134 16.72 -25.30 -16.39
C LYS A 134 15.88 -25.83 -15.22
N LEU A 135 14.76 -25.20 -14.90
CA LEU A 135 13.79 -25.68 -13.90
C LEU A 135 13.27 -27.07 -14.29
N THR A 136 12.95 -27.28 -15.56
CA THR A 136 12.52 -28.58 -16.10
C THR A 136 13.59 -29.64 -15.94
N ARG A 137 14.85 -29.32 -16.26
CA ARG A 137 15.98 -30.21 -16.04
C ARG A 137 16.12 -30.60 -14.57
N PHE A 138 15.98 -29.64 -13.65
CA PHE A 138 16.07 -29.89 -12.21
C PHE A 138 14.92 -30.78 -11.73
N ARG A 139 13.67 -30.47 -12.13
CA ARG A 139 12.49 -31.28 -11.82
C ARG A 139 12.65 -32.72 -12.33
N ASN A 140 13.06 -32.91 -13.58
CA ASN A 140 13.25 -34.23 -14.17
C ASN A 140 14.33 -35.03 -13.46
N LYS A 141 15.42 -34.37 -13.06
CA LYS A 141 16.43 -35.01 -12.22
C LYS A 141 15.75 -35.51 -10.94
N ILE A 142 15.09 -34.63 -10.17
CA ILE A 142 14.50 -34.95 -8.86
C ILE A 142 13.52 -36.13 -8.91
N VAL A 143 12.73 -36.21 -9.98
CA VAL A 143 11.71 -37.26 -10.13
C VAL A 143 12.31 -38.61 -10.54
N HIS A 144 13.45 -38.62 -11.24
CA HIS A 144 13.96 -39.84 -11.89
C HIS A 144 15.33 -40.34 -11.38
N TYR A 145 16.11 -39.54 -10.63
CA TYR A 145 17.48 -39.89 -10.21
C TYR A 145 17.75 -39.51 -8.73
N SER A 146 18.71 -40.17 -8.06
CA SER A 146 19.24 -39.75 -6.74
C SER A 146 20.21 -38.57 -6.91
N ILE A 147 20.03 -37.47 -6.17
CA ILE A 147 20.72 -36.19 -6.44
C ILE A 147 21.33 -35.56 -5.20
N GLU A 148 22.50 -34.95 -5.43
CA GLU A 148 23.06 -33.84 -4.66
C GLU A 148 22.61 -32.50 -5.30
N ILE A 149 21.70 -31.77 -4.63
CA ILE A 149 21.13 -30.51 -5.14
C ILE A 149 22.00 -29.36 -4.63
N ASN A 150 22.51 -28.52 -5.54
CA ASN A 150 23.10 -27.24 -5.13
C ASN A 150 21.97 -26.28 -4.71
N THR A 151 21.88 -26.02 -3.42
CA THR A 151 20.79 -25.22 -2.82
C THR A 151 20.82 -23.76 -3.28
N LEU A 152 22.00 -23.14 -3.35
CA LEU A 152 22.17 -21.74 -3.78
C LEU A 152 21.82 -21.55 -5.26
N GLU A 153 22.29 -22.44 -6.12
CA GLU A 153 21.96 -22.41 -7.55
C GLU A 153 20.45 -22.58 -7.77
N THR A 154 19.84 -23.51 -7.03
CA THR A 154 18.39 -23.77 -7.09
C THR A 154 17.57 -22.57 -6.62
N ALA A 155 17.94 -21.98 -5.49
CA ALA A 155 17.24 -20.83 -4.96
C ALA A 155 17.34 -19.62 -5.90
N SER A 156 18.52 -19.42 -6.51
CA SER A 156 18.76 -18.36 -7.48
C SER A 156 17.93 -18.55 -8.75
N LEU A 157 17.78 -19.81 -9.21
CA LEU A 157 16.93 -20.15 -10.35
C LEU A 157 15.44 -19.88 -10.08
N ILE A 158 14.93 -20.25 -8.91
CA ILE A 158 13.53 -19.98 -8.55
C ILE A 158 13.29 -18.47 -8.49
N SER A 159 14.23 -17.72 -7.91
CA SER A 159 14.19 -16.27 -7.86
C SER A 159 14.17 -15.62 -9.25
N SER A 160 15.00 -16.11 -10.19
CA SER A 160 15.09 -15.55 -11.55
C SER A 160 13.83 -15.76 -12.39
N ILE A 161 13.00 -16.74 -12.04
CA ILE A 161 11.73 -17.02 -12.73
C ILE A 161 10.60 -16.12 -12.24
N LEU A 162 10.57 -15.81 -10.94
CA LEU A 162 9.44 -15.17 -10.26
C LEU A 162 8.95 -13.90 -10.96
N ASP A 163 9.80 -12.88 -11.07
CA ASP A 163 9.40 -11.57 -11.58
C ASP A 163 9.09 -11.56 -13.08
N PRO A 164 9.94 -12.11 -13.95
CA PRO A 164 9.66 -12.15 -15.39
C PRO A 164 8.40 -12.96 -15.70
N PHE A 165 8.21 -14.11 -15.05
CA PHE A 165 7.04 -14.95 -15.30
C PHE A 165 5.74 -14.31 -14.81
N LEU A 166 5.70 -13.73 -13.61
CA LEU A 166 4.51 -13.02 -13.14
C LEU A 166 4.19 -11.78 -13.97
N SER A 167 5.22 -11.10 -14.51
CA SER A 167 5.02 -9.95 -15.41
C SER A 167 4.41 -10.37 -16.75
N LEU A 168 4.90 -11.47 -17.33
CA LEU A 168 4.32 -12.11 -18.52
C LEU A 168 2.86 -12.48 -18.25
N LEU A 169 2.58 -13.21 -17.17
CA LEU A 169 1.22 -13.65 -16.85
C LEU A 169 0.27 -12.46 -16.63
N SER A 170 0.72 -11.40 -15.95
CA SER A 170 -0.08 -10.20 -15.73
C SER A 170 -0.48 -9.48 -17.02
N ARG A 171 0.28 -9.68 -18.11
CA ARG A 171 0.01 -9.09 -19.43
C ARG A 171 -0.82 -10.01 -20.30
N GLU A 172 -0.52 -11.30 -20.28
CA GLU A 172 -1.06 -12.27 -21.23
C GLU A 172 -2.32 -13.01 -20.75
N VAL A 173 -2.55 -13.15 -19.44
CA VAL A 173 -3.76 -13.81 -18.92
C VAL A 173 -4.97 -12.88 -19.05
N LYS A 174 -6.04 -13.34 -19.70
CA LYS A 174 -7.25 -12.53 -19.93
C LYS A 174 -8.13 -12.37 -18.68
N ASP A 175 -7.98 -13.25 -17.69
CA ASP A 175 -8.81 -13.23 -16.49
C ASP A 175 -8.50 -12.03 -15.59
N THR A 176 -9.51 -11.18 -15.39
CA THR A 176 -9.38 -9.93 -14.63
C THR A 176 -9.14 -10.16 -13.14
N ARG A 177 -9.72 -11.22 -12.57
CA ARG A 177 -9.55 -11.56 -11.15
C ARG A 177 -8.13 -12.02 -10.89
N PHE A 178 -7.56 -12.80 -11.80
CA PHE A 178 -6.18 -13.25 -11.74
C PHE A 178 -5.20 -12.07 -11.74
N ASN A 179 -5.34 -11.17 -12.70
CA ASN A 179 -4.47 -9.99 -12.81
C ASN A 179 -4.59 -9.08 -11.59
N LYS A 180 -5.81 -8.86 -11.09
CA LYS A 180 -6.06 -7.93 -9.97
C LYS A 180 -5.70 -8.49 -8.60
N PHE A 181 -5.90 -9.80 -8.38
CA PHE A 181 -5.80 -10.38 -7.03
C PHE A 181 -4.76 -11.50 -6.93
N VAL A 182 -4.70 -12.41 -7.89
CA VAL A 182 -3.86 -13.62 -7.77
C VAL A 182 -2.38 -13.27 -7.91
N ILE A 183 -2.01 -12.46 -8.90
CA ILE A 183 -0.62 -11.97 -9.06
C ILE A 183 -0.14 -11.27 -7.79
N LYS A 184 -0.98 -10.38 -7.23
CA LYS A 184 -0.70 -9.66 -5.99
C LYS A 184 -0.44 -10.62 -4.82
N GLU A 185 -1.28 -11.64 -4.65
CA GLU A 185 -1.13 -12.65 -3.60
C GLU A 185 0.13 -13.51 -3.77
N ILE A 186 0.49 -13.91 -5.00
CA ILE A 186 1.73 -14.67 -5.24
C ILE A 186 2.95 -13.80 -4.90
N ARG A 187 3.00 -12.55 -5.38
CA ARG A 187 4.10 -11.61 -5.11
C ARG A 187 4.27 -11.36 -3.62
N LYS A 188 3.18 -11.09 -2.91
CA LYS A 188 3.17 -10.85 -1.47
C LYS A 188 3.81 -11.99 -0.68
N VAL A 189 3.51 -13.23 -1.08
CA VAL A 189 4.06 -14.38 -0.38
C VAL A 189 5.49 -14.66 -0.82
N ALA A 190 5.79 -14.60 -2.11
CA ALA A 190 7.11 -14.91 -2.65
C ALA A 190 8.18 -13.87 -2.27
N GLN A 191 7.84 -12.58 -2.28
CA GLN A 191 8.83 -11.50 -2.22
C GLN A 191 9.01 -10.96 -0.79
N PRO A 192 10.16 -10.31 -0.51
CA PRO A 192 10.28 -9.42 0.63
C PRO A 192 9.28 -8.26 0.54
N LEU A 193 8.81 -7.77 1.68
CA LEU A 193 7.80 -6.69 1.75
C LEU A 193 8.20 -5.45 0.93
N GLN A 194 9.49 -5.11 0.92
CA GLN A 194 10.01 -3.96 0.18
C GLN A 194 9.83 -4.10 -1.34
N GLU A 195 10.09 -5.29 -1.91
CA GLU A 195 9.89 -5.55 -3.34
C GLU A 195 8.40 -5.57 -3.70
N TYR A 196 7.58 -6.16 -2.85
CA TYR A 196 6.13 -6.14 -3.02
C TYR A 196 5.57 -4.71 -3.01
N LEU A 197 6.05 -3.85 -2.09
CA LEU A 197 5.67 -2.43 -2.05
C LEU A 197 6.10 -1.67 -3.31
N LYS A 198 7.25 -1.99 -3.90
CA LYS A 198 7.66 -1.43 -5.20
C LYS A 198 6.69 -1.82 -6.31
N TYR A 199 6.21 -3.07 -6.32
CA TYR A 199 5.20 -3.52 -7.28
C TYR A 199 3.88 -2.73 -7.13
N ILE A 200 3.34 -2.61 -5.92
CA ILE A 200 2.12 -1.82 -5.64
C ILE A 200 2.32 -0.36 -6.06
N ARG A 201 3.48 0.21 -5.76
CA ARG A 201 3.82 1.57 -6.15
C ARG A 201 3.87 1.74 -7.67
N LYS A 202 4.47 0.79 -8.38
CA LYS A 202 4.51 0.78 -9.86
C LYS A 202 3.10 0.78 -10.44
N GLU A 203 2.19 -0.04 -9.92
CA GLU A 203 0.78 -0.02 -10.35
C GLU A 203 0.12 1.35 -10.14
N ILE A 204 0.31 1.95 -8.96
CA ILE A 204 -0.25 3.27 -8.65
C ILE A 204 0.29 4.33 -9.62
N VAL A 205 1.60 4.32 -9.87
CA VAL A 205 2.26 5.25 -10.78
C VAL A 205 1.78 5.05 -12.22
N THR A 206 1.69 3.81 -12.70
CA THR A 206 1.18 3.51 -14.04
C THR A 206 -0.23 4.07 -14.24
N SER A 207 -1.17 3.81 -13.32
CA SER A 207 -2.53 4.35 -13.40
C SER A 207 -2.55 5.88 -13.34
N ALA A 208 -1.69 6.49 -12.52
CA ALA A 208 -1.58 7.95 -12.45
C ALA A 208 -1.05 8.53 -13.77
N ILE A 209 -0.04 7.93 -14.39
CA ILE A 209 0.53 8.37 -15.67
C ILE A 209 -0.48 8.23 -16.80
N GLU A 210 -1.18 7.10 -16.90
CA GLU A 210 -2.25 6.90 -17.89
C GLU A 210 -3.33 7.98 -17.78
N SER A 211 -3.78 8.27 -16.55
CA SER A 211 -4.75 9.33 -16.30
C SER A 211 -4.20 10.72 -16.66
N THR A 212 -2.92 10.98 -16.38
CA THR A 212 -2.25 12.24 -16.72
C THR A 212 -2.16 12.44 -18.24
N VAL A 213 -1.76 11.40 -18.98
CA VAL A 213 -1.66 11.44 -20.44
C VAL A 213 -3.03 11.72 -21.05
N GLU A 214 -4.09 11.09 -20.53
CA GLU A 214 -5.44 11.33 -21.01
C GLU A 214 -5.91 12.75 -20.68
N ALA A 215 -5.71 13.20 -19.44
CA ALA A 215 -6.05 14.55 -18.99
C ALA A 215 -5.40 15.66 -19.84
N PHE A 216 -4.17 15.44 -20.32
CA PHE A 216 -3.50 16.38 -21.23
C PHE A 216 -4.16 16.50 -22.61
N LYS A 217 -4.91 15.48 -23.06
CA LYS A 217 -5.67 15.53 -24.33
C LYS A 217 -7.00 16.26 -24.18
N VAL A 218 -7.74 15.96 -23.11
CA VAL A 218 -9.11 16.47 -22.88
C VAL A 218 -9.16 17.77 -22.07
N GLY A 219 -8.02 18.22 -21.53
CA GLY A 219 -7.85 19.52 -20.90
C GLY A 219 -8.56 19.70 -19.56
N ARG A 220 -8.53 18.71 -18.67
CA ARG A 220 -9.09 18.79 -17.30
C ARG A 220 -8.35 17.90 -16.29
N HIS A 221 -8.92 17.77 -15.09
CA HIS A 221 -8.36 17.15 -13.90
C HIS A 221 -7.90 15.70 -14.12
N VAL A 222 -6.73 15.37 -13.59
CA VAL A 222 -6.13 14.04 -13.69
C VAL A 222 -6.80 13.05 -12.75
N GLY A 223 -7.12 13.49 -11.54
CA GLY A 223 -7.69 12.67 -10.47
C GLY A 223 -6.87 12.71 -9.19
N ILE A 224 -7.20 11.78 -8.28
CA ILE A 224 -6.61 11.67 -6.95
C ILE A 224 -5.93 10.31 -6.78
N VAL A 225 -4.68 10.33 -6.34
CA VAL A 225 -3.96 9.17 -5.81
C VAL A 225 -4.09 9.19 -4.30
N ARG A 226 -4.89 8.25 -3.76
CA ARG A 226 -5.06 8.07 -2.30
C ARG A 226 -4.13 6.97 -1.81
N GLN A 227 -3.27 7.26 -0.84
CA GLN A 227 -2.41 6.23 -0.25
C GLN A 227 -2.23 6.47 1.23
N ILE A 228 -2.59 5.48 2.05
CA ILE A 228 -2.56 5.59 3.51
C ILE A 228 -1.18 6.02 4.00
N ALA A 229 -1.16 6.95 4.96
CA ALA A 229 0.07 7.44 5.55
C ALA A 229 0.92 6.27 6.07
N GLY A 230 2.20 6.28 5.72
CA GLY A 230 3.15 5.22 6.09
C GLY A 230 3.42 4.14 5.07
N SER A 231 2.60 4.06 4.02
CA SER A 231 2.77 3.05 2.98
C SER A 231 3.66 3.48 1.80
N GLY A 232 4.23 4.68 1.83
CA GLY A 232 5.22 5.13 0.84
C GLY A 232 4.77 6.24 -0.13
N LEU A 233 3.73 7.01 0.19
CA LEU A 233 3.20 8.10 -0.65
C LEU A 233 4.28 9.05 -1.22
N THR A 234 5.27 9.45 -0.41
CA THR A 234 6.38 10.30 -0.87
C THR A 234 7.17 9.62 -1.99
N LEU A 235 7.50 8.33 -1.84
CA LEU A 235 8.22 7.56 -2.85
C LEU A 235 7.37 7.36 -4.11
N THR A 236 6.07 7.15 -3.95
CA THR A 236 5.12 7.07 -5.08
C THR A 236 5.14 8.36 -5.89
N LEU A 237 5.13 9.51 -5.22
CA LEU A 237 5.25 10.81 -5.89
C LEU A 237 6.61 10.98 -6.59
N VAL A 238 7.70 10.53 -5.97
CA VAL A 238 9.04 10.56 -6.61
C VAL A 238 9.05 9.74 -7.89
N ASP A 239 8.55 8.51 -7.86
CA ASP A 239 8.48 7.63 -9.04
C ASP A 239 7.57 8.22 -10.13
N TYR A 240 6.42 8.79 -9.74
CA TYR A 240 5.53 9.50 -10.65
C TYR A 240 6.23 10.70 -11.32
N LEU A 241 6.98 11.51 -10.55
CA LEU A 241 7.73 12.65 -11.10
C LEU A 241 8.79 12.19 -12.10
N HIS A 242 9.46 11.07 -11.85
CA HIS A 242 10.43 10.50 -12.78
C HIS A 242 9.77 10.09 -14.10
N GLU A 243 8.62 9.40 -14.03
CA GLU A 243 7.89 8.95 -15.22
C GLU A 243 7.23 10.10 -16.00
N VAL A 244 6.55 11.02 -15.32
CA VAL A 244 5.82 12.11 -15.97
C VAL A 244 6.74 13.14 -16.62
N SER A 245 7.98 13.26 -16.14
CA SER A 245 8.98 14.18 -16.70
C SER A 245 9.60 13.67 -18.00
N LYS A 246 9.34 12.42 -18.39
CA LYS A 246 9.85 11.87 -19.65
C LYS A 246 9.23 12.63 -20.83
N PRO A 247 10.01 13.00 -21.87
CA PRO A 247 9.50 13.73 -23.03
C PRO A 247 8.35 13.03 -23.78
N SER A 248 8.29 11.69 -23.70
CA SER A 248 7.20 10.88 -24.26
C SER A 248 5.87 11.04 -23.55
N VAL A 249 5.87 11.48 -22.28
CA VAL A 249 4.68 11.64 -21.45
C VAL A 249 4.22 13.10 -21.43
N MET A 250 5.15 14.04 -21.22
CA MET A 250 4.82 15.45 -21.10
C MET A 250 5.80 16.33 -21.88
N SER A 251 5.26 17.20 -22.73
CA SER A 251 6.02 18.12 -23.58
C SER A 251 6.61 19.30 -22.79
N ASN A 252 7.76 19.13 -22.14
CA ASN A 252 8.54 20.18 -21.44
C ASN A 252 7.71 21.23 -20.64
N ARG A 253 6.57 20.83 -20.06
CA ARG A 253 5.69 21.71 -19.29
C ARG A 253 6.26 21.86 -17.88
N LYS A 254 5.94 22.96 -17.22
CA LYS A 254 6.31 23.17 -15.81
C LYS A 254 5.46 22.31 -14.88
N ILE A 255 6.09 21.83 -13.81
CA ILE A 255 5.45 21.08 -12.73
C ILE A 255 5.52 21.90 -11.44
N PHE A 256 4.37 22.20 -10.85
CA PHE A 256 4.27 22.84 -9.54
C PHE A 256 3.79 21.83 -8.52
N ILE A 257 4.55 21.61 -7.46
CA ILE A 257 4.17 20.77 -6.33
C ILE A 257 3.78 21.69 -5.19
N VAL A 258 2.50 21.63 -4.82
CA VAL A 258 1.91 22.50 -3.81
C VAL A 258 1.61 21.67 -2.55
N SER A 259 2.01 22.18 -1.40
CA SER A 259 1.65 21.62 -0.09
C SER A 259 1.42 22.74 0.91
N ASP A 260 0.59 22.55 1.92
CA ASP A 260 0.49 23.46 3.07
C ASP A 260 1.53 23.11 4.16
N ARG A 261 2.30 22.03 3.98
CA ARG A 261 3.29 21.53 4.94
C ARG A 261 4.73 21.68 4.44
N VAL A 262 5.48 22.55 5.11
CA VAL A 262 6.91 22.77 4.83
C VAL A 262 7.73 21.48 5.00
N ASP A 263 7.45 20.69 6.04
CA ASP A 263 8.20 19.46 6.32
C ASP A 263 7.95 18.37 5.27
N SER A 264 6.72 18.28 4.77
CA SER A 264 6.38 17.34 3.68
C SER A 264 7.14 17.69 2.41
N LEU A 265 7.21 18.98 2.06
CA LEU A 265 8.02 19.45 0.92
C LEU A 265 9.52 19.24 1.16
N GLN A 266 10.01 19.44 2.38
CA GLN A 266 11.41 19.17 2.72
C GLN A 266 11.75 17.69 2.57
N ALA A 267 10.91 16.80 3.08
CA ALA A 267 11.10 15.36 2.94
C ALA A 267 11.11 14.93 1.48
N LEU A 268 10.16 15.44 0.67
CA LEU A 268 10.13 15.20 -0.77
C LEU A 268 11.41 15.70 -1.46
N PHE A 269 11.82 16.93 -1.14
CA PHE A 269 13.04 17.54 -1.68
C PHE A 269 14.30 16.72 -1.39
N CYS A 270 14.46 16.20 -0.17
CA CYS A 270 15.57 15.33 0.20
C CYS A 270 15.65 14.05 -0.65
N HIS A 271 14.50 13.43 -0.98
CA HIS A 271 14.47 12.25 -1.86
C HIS A 271 14.84 12.59 -3.31
N LEU A 272 14.51 13.80 -3.75
CA LEU A 272 14.72 14.24 -5.12
C LEU A 272 16.14 14.78 -5.36
N HIS A 273 16.82 15.30 -4.33
CA HIS A 273 18.12 15.94 -4.45
C HIS A 273 19.25 15.01 -4.93
N GLY A 274 19.09 13.70 -4.80
CA GLY A 274 20.00 12.71 -5.40
C GLY A 274 19.88 12.56 -6.92
N ASN A 275 18.91 13.24 -7.56
CA ASN A 275 18.58 13.07 -8.97
C ASN A 275 18.94 14.32 -9.79
N SER A 276 20.07 14.25 -10.52
CA SER A 276 20.71 15.38 -11.20
C SER A 276 19.89 15.99 -12.37
N GLN A 277 18.83 15.31 -12.81
CA GLN A 277 17.98 15.75 -13.92
C GLN A 277 16.83 16.66 -13.50
N VAL A 278 16.62 16.88 -12.20
CA VAL A 278 15.47 17.65 -11.74
C VAL A 278 15.92 18.84 -10.91
N HIS A 279 15.77 20.02 -11.49
CA HIS A 279 16.10 21.25 -10.82
C HIS A 279 14.90 21.75 -10.02
N PHE A 280 15.03 21.80 -8.70
CA PHE A 280 13.98 22.25 -7.79
C PHE A 280 14.27 23.62 -7.20
N HIS A 281 13.22 24.36 -6.89
CA HIS A 281 13.29 25.53 -6.02
C HIS A 281 12.30 25.31 -4.87
N LYS A 282 12.80 25.34 -3.63
CA LYS A 282 11.97 25.45 -2.43
C LYS A 282 11.76 26.93 -2.18
N SER A 283 10.52 27.39 -2.28
CA SER A 283 10.21 28.80 -2.16
C SER A 283 10.37 29.31 -0.72
N GLY A 284 11.60 29.58 -0.28
CA GLY A 284 11.94 30.19 1.01
C GLY A 284 12.86 31.43 0.92
N GLU A 285 13.48 31.68 -0.23
CA GLU A 285 14.58 32.66 -0.39
C GLU A 285 14.38 33.66 -1.55
N GLY A 286 13.14 33.98 -1.91
CA GLY A 286 12.87 34.94 -3.00
C GLY A 286 11.45 34.87 -3.55
N SER A 287 11.09 35.83 -4.42
CA SER A 287 9.77 35.87 -5.06
C SER A 287 9.60 34.77 -6.11
N LEU A 288 8.37 34.25 -6.21
CA LEU A 288 7.94 33.29 -7.22
C LEU A 288 8.10 33.80 -8.67
N ASN A 289 8.21 35.12 -8.85
CA ASN A 289 8.44 35.76 -10.15
C ASN A 289 9.90 35.83 -10.59
N SER A 290 10.85 35.32 -9.78
CA SER A 290 12.28 35.42 -10.08
C SER A 290 12.68 34.67 -11.36
N PRO A 291 13.67 35.17 -12.14
CA PRO A 291 14.18 34.49 -13.34
C PRO A 291 14.74 33.09 -13.04
N LEU A 292 15.26 32.89 -11.83
CA LEU A 292 15.81 31.62 -11.37
C LEU A 292 14.74 30.52 -11.24
N ILE A 293 13.51 30.89 -10.87
CA ILE A 293 12.37 29.96 -10.85
C ILE A 293 11.85 29.73 -12.28
N LYS A 294 11.98 30.74 -13.14
CA LYS A 294 11.57 30.62 -14.54
C LYS A 294 12.39 29.59 -15.33
N SER A 295 13.65 29.34 -14.97
CA SER A 295 14.53 28.36 -15.64
C SER A 295 14.38 26.92 -15.16
N LYS A 296 13.51 26.65 -14.19
CA LYS A 296 13.34 25.33 -13.54
C LYS A 296 12.08 24.63 -14.05
N THR A 297 12.18 23.31 -14.22
CA THR A 297 11.06 22.46 -14.69
C THR A 297 10.13 22.07 -13.56
N ILE A 298 10.64 21.82 -12.33
CA ILE A 298 9.82 21.43 -11.17
C ILE A 298 10.01 22.40 -10.01
N ILE A 299 8.92 22.87 -9.42
CA ILE A 299 8.91 23.92 -8.39
C ILE A 299 8.12 23.42 -7.17
N LEU A 300 8.72 23.48 -5.97
CA LEU A 300 8.06 23.12 -4.72
C LEU A 300 7.67 24.40 -3.99
N VAL A 301 6.37 24.59 -3.78
CA VAL A 301 5.82 25.83 -3.22
C VAL A 301 4.82 25.52 -2.11
N THR A 302 4.84 26.35 -1.07
CA THR A 302 3.81 26.27 -0.03
C THR A 302 2.54 27.00 -0.48
N GLU A 303 1.37 26.47 -0.11
CA GLU A 303 0.10 27.16 -0.40
C GLU A 303 0.06 28.56 0.23
N GLN A 304 0.55 28.69 1.46
CA GLN A 304 0.71 29.98 2.14
C GLN A 304 1.48 31.01 1.29
N LYS A 305 2.52 30.59 0.58
CA LYS A 305 3.35 31.49 -0.23
C LYS A 305 2.67 31.91 -1.52
N LEU A 306 1.94 31.00 -2.17
CA LEU A 306 1.08 31.34 -3.31
C LEU A 306 0.08 32.42 -2.92
N SER A 307 -0.60 32.21 -1.80
CA SER A 307 -1.60 33.13 -1.25
C SER A 307 -0.98 34.47 -0.83
N SER A 308 0.18 34.49 -0.17
CA SER A 308 0.82 35.73 0.26
C SER A 308 1.33 36.60 -0.90
N GLU A 309 1.84 35.98 -1.97
CA GLU A 309 2.34 36.70 -3.15
C GLU A 309 1.25 36.98 -4.19
N ARG A 310 0.02 36.47 -3.99
CA ARG A 310 -1.07 36.47 -5.00
C ARG A 310 -0.54 36.03 -6.37
N TYR A 311 0.25 34.96 -6.36
CA TYR A 311 0.94 34.48 -7.54
C TYR A 311 -0.08 33.92 -8.54
N VAL A 312 0.06 34.26 -9.83
CA VAL A 312 -0.76 33.71 -10.92
C VAL A 312 0.15 33.30 -12.07
N PHE A 313 -0.03 32.07 -12.55
CA PHE A 313 0.71 31.49 -13.66
C PHE A 313 -0.27 31.11 -14.78
N HIS A 314 -0.11 31.77 -15.92
CA HIS A 314 -1.04 31.67 -17.05
C HIS A 314 -0.68 30.61 -18.09
N ASP A 315 0.52 30.03 -18.04
CA ASP A 315 0.88 28.98 -19.00
C ASP A 315 0.35 27.61 -18.56
N SER A 316 0.07 26.75 -19.54
CA SER A 316 -0.28 25.35 -19.29
C SER A 316 0.82 24.64 -18.49
N CYS A 317 0.47 24.16 -17.30
CA CYS A 317 1.37 23.44 -16.40
C CYS A 317 0.66 22.23 -15.76
N LEU A 318 1.46 21.37 -15.13
CA LEU A 318 0.97 20.32 -14.25
C LEU A 318 1.09 20.80 -12.80
N VAL A 319 -0.03 20.81 -12.07
CA VAL A 319 -0.05 21.10 -10.65
C VAL A 319 -0.31 19.81 -9.88
N ILE A 320 0.60 19.51 -8.95
CA ILE A 320 0.53 18.35 -8.07
C ILE A 320 0.23 18.86 -6.66
N GLY A 321 -0.98 18.58 -6.16
CA GLY A 321 -1.27 18.73 -4.74
C GLY A 321 -0.59 17.62 -3.95
N TYR A 322 0.04 17.95 -2.83
CA TYR A 322 0.73 16.98 -1.98
C TYR A 322 0.34 17.15 -0.50
N ASN A 323 -0.45 16.21 0.03
CA ASN A 323 -0.98 16.21 1.41
C ASN A 323 -1.60 17.56 1.84
N ILE A 324 -2.34 18.21 0.94
CA ILE A 324 -2.96 19.52 1.21
C ILE A 324 -4.17 19.36 2.12
N SER A 325 -4.16 20.05 3.25
CA SER A 325 -5.29 20.17 4.18
C SER A 325 -6.02 21.51 4.09
N SER A 326 -5.33 22.59 3.69
CA SER A 326 -5.86 23.96 3.56
C SER A 326 -6.79 24.16 2.34
N SER A 327 -7.36 25.37 2.19
CA SER A 327 -8.28 25.68 1.08
C SER A 327 -7.61 25.50 -0.29
N ARG A 328 -8.30 24.84 -1.23
CA ARG A 328 -7.79 24.59 -2.58
C ARG A 328 -8.01 25.77 -3.53
N ASN A 329 -8.73 26.80 -3.09
CA ASN A 329 -9.05 27.97 -3.92
C ASN A 329 -7.79 28.70 -4.40
N GLY A 330 -6.78 28.84 -3.53
CA GLY A 330 -5.50 29.47 -3.90
C GLY A 330 -4.80 28.75 -5.05
N ILE A 331 -4.98 27.43 -5.20
CA ILE A 331 -4.40 26.66 -6.31
C ILE A 331 -5.12 26.95 -7.63
N ILE A 332 -6.45 27.09 -7.58
CA ILE A 332 -7.26 27.41 -8.76
C ILE A 332 -6.93 28.83 -9.23
N GLU A 333 -6.88 29.78 -8.30
CA GLU A 333 -6.57 31.18 -8.58
C GLU A 333 -5.14 31.35 -9.10
N SER A 334 -4.17 30.64 -8.51
CA SER A 334 -2.77 30.72 -8.93
C SER A 334 -2.48 29.99 -10.24
N PHE A 335 -3.27 28.98 -10.61
CA PHE A 335 -3.01 28.14 -11.77
C PHE A 335 -4.29 27.83 -12.54
N PRO A 336 -4.95 28.82 -13.17
CA PRO A 336 -6.26 28.65 -13.80
C PRO A 336 -6.25 27.58 -14.90
N ASP A 337 -5.22 27.56 -15.75
CA ASP A 337 -5.10 26.70 -16.94
C ASP A 337 -4.29 25.41 -16.68
N SER A 338 -4.19 24.98 -15.42
CA SER A 338 -3.40 23.80 -15.05
C SER A 338 -4.16 22.48 -15.18
N THR A 339 -3.41 21.45 -15.58
CA THR A 339 -3.79 20.05 -15.36
C THR A 339 -3.43 19.69 -13.91
N ARG A 340 -4.35 19.09 -13.15
CA ARG A 340 -4.18 18.92 -11.70
C ARG A 340 -4.31 17.46 -11.25
N ILE A 341 -3.37 17.00 -10.42
CA ILE A 341 -3.41 15.70 -9.73
C ILE A 341 -3.17 15.91 -8.24
N LEU A 342 -3.80 15.10 -7.38
CA LEU A 342 -3.56 15.13 -5.93
C LEU A 342 -2.96 13.82 -5.44
N PHE A 343 -1.86 13.90 -4.69
CA PHE A 343 -1.29 12.82 -3.91
C PHE A 343 -1.56 13.08 -2.43
N THR A 344 -2.41 12.27 -1.82
CA THR A 344 -2.83 12.49 -0.43
C THR A 344 -3.12 11.17 0.29
N SER A 345 -3.01 11.19 1.60
CA SER A 345 -3.48 10.08 2.44
C SER A 345 -4.97 10.15 2.75
N ILE A 346 -5.55 11.36 2.71
CA ILE A 346 -6.93 11.62 3.11
C ILE A 346 -7.60 12.45 2.01
N VAL A 347 -8.81 12.05 1.63
CA VAL A 347 -9.58 12.66 0.56
C VAL A 347 -10.85 13.25 1.13
N ASN A 348 -11.19 14.47 0.73
CA ASN A 348 -12.48 15.09 1.01
C ASN A 348 -13.23 15.46 -0.29
N GLN A 349 -14.49 15.89 -0.16
CA GLN A 349 -15.34 16.23 -1.30
C GLN A 349 -14.75 17.36 -2.16
N LYS A 350 -14.16 18.38 -1.53
CA LYS A 350 -13.53 19.50 -2.24
C LYS A 350 -12.32 19.06 -3.05
N ASP A 351 -11.60 18.02 -2.62
CA ASP A 351 -10.52 17.45 -3.43
C ASP A 351 -11.05 16.91 -4.75
N GLN A 352 -12.20 16.25 -4.75
CA GLN A 352 -12.78 15.69 -5.98
C GLN A 352 -13.26 16.79 -6.94
N GLU A 353 -13.73 17.92 -6.41
CA GLU A 353 -14.09 19.10 -7.22
C GLU A 353 -12.87 19.72 -7.91
N VAL A 354 -11.70 19.74 -7.26
CA VAL A 354 -10.49 20.39 -7.78
C VAL A 354 -9.59 19.47 -8.60
N TYR A 355 -9.57 18.18 -8.26
CA TYR A 355 -8.66 17.21 -8.83
C TYR A 355 -9.36 16.07 -9.57
N GLY A 356 -10.68 15.90 -9.46
CA GLY A 356 -11.42 14.82 -10.09
C GLY A 356 -11.50 13.55 -9.24
N ASN A 357 -11.94 12.45 -9.86
CA ASN A 357 -12.17 11.18 -9.15
C ASN A 357 -10.87 10.53 -8.65
N ILE A 358 -11.01 9.60 -7.70
CA ILE A 358 -9.89 8.78 -7.24
C ILE A 358 -9.47 7.82 -8.37
N ILE A 359 -8.22 7.94 -8.82
CA ILE A 359 -7.61 7.12 -9.88
C ILE A 359 -7.23 5.75 -9.32
N LYS A 360 -6.52 5.78 -8.18
CA LYS A 360 -6.04 4.61 -7.48
C LYS A 360 -6.00 4.91 -5.98
N SER A 361 -6.39 3.92 -5.19
CA SER A 361 -6.35 3.96 -3.74
C SER A 361 -5.50 2.82 -3.22
N TYR A 362 -4.72 3.08 -2.17
CA TYR A 362 -4.13 2.06 -1.30
C TYR A 362 -4.52 2.39 0.14
N SER A 363 -5.56 1.69 0.60
CA SER A 363 -6.28 1.96 1.85
C SER A 363 -5.57 1.41 3.09
N LEU A 364 -6.06 1.78 4.27
CA LEU A 364 -5.62 1.19 5.54
C LEU A 364 -5.88 -0.32 5.57
N GLU A 365 -7.07 -0.77 5.14
CA GLU A 365 -7.43 -2.18 5.08
C GLU A 365 -6.46 -2.97 4.19
N GLU A 366 -6.15 -2.46 3.00
CA GLU A 366 -5.18 -3.09 2.10
C GLU A 366 -3.79 -3.13 2.71
N ALA A 367 -3.34 -2.05 3.34
CA ALA A 367 -2.04 -2.00 3.99
C ALA A 367 -1.94 -2.98 5.18
N ILE A 368 -3.02 -3.18 5.94
CA ILE A 368 -3.09 -4.18 7.01
C ILE A 368 -3.08 -5.58 6.42
N LYS A 369 -3.95 -5.85 5.43
CA LYS A 369 -4.00 -7.14 4.74
C LYS A 369 -2.61 -7.50 4.21
N ASP A 370 -1.89 -6.54 3.65
CA ASP A 370 -0.58 -6.70 3.04
C ASP A 370 0.58 -6.71 4.05
N ASN A 371 0.30 -6.67 5.36
CA ASN A 371 1.27 -6.63 6.45
C ASN A 371 2.24 -5.42 6.38
N VAL A 372 1.84 -4.35 5.68
CA VAL A 372 2.55 -3.06 5.65
C VAL A 372 2.28 -2.30 6.94
N LEU A 373 1.03 -2.36 7.41
CA LEU A 373 0.57 -1.81 8.67
C LEU A 373 0.03 -2.94 9.55
N LYS A 374 0.04 -2.74 10.87
CA LYS A 374 -0.51 -3.66 11.85
C LYS A 374 -2.03 -3.47 12.00
N PRO A 375 -2.78 -4.53 12.31
CA PRO A 375 -4.17 -4.42 12.72
C PRO A 375 -4.36 -3.44 13.89
N ILE A 376 -5.57 -2.92 14.05
CA ILE A 376 -5.92 -1.99 15.13
C ILE A 376 -6.95 -2.66 16.04
N LYS A 377 -6.71 -2.63 17.34
CA LYS A 377 -7.69 -3.01 18.36
C LYS A 377 -8.35 -1.75 18.90
N LEU A 378 -9.68 -1.70 18.77
CA LEU A 378 -10.50 -0.60 19.23
C LEU A 378 -11.10 -0.93 20.60
N TYR A 379 -10.92 -0.03 21.55
CA TYR A 379 -11.50 -0.09 22.89
C TYR A 379 -12.53 1.02 23.03
N HIS A 380 -13.80 0.65 23.17
CA HIS A 380 -14.85 1.60 23.51
C HIS A 380 -15.05 1.59 25.02
N PHE A 381 -14.91 2.75 25.65
CA PHE A 381 -15.30 2.92 27.04
C PHE A 381 -16.71 3.49 27.09
N ASN A 382 -17.57 2.89 27.93
CA ASN A 382 -19.00 3.20 28.00
C ASN A 382 -19.21 4.70 28.28
N PRO A 383 -20.07 5.40 27.51
CA PRO A 383 -20.41 6.82 27.72
C PRO A 383 -21.07 7.14 29.07
N GLU A 384 -21.26 6.20 30.00
CA GLU A 384 -21.73 6.47 31.37
C GLU A 384 -20.71 7.27 32.24
N ILE A 385 -19.48 7.49 31.74
CA ILE A 385 -18.56 8.52 32.28
C ILE A 385 -18.96 9.93 31.76
N VAL A 386 -19.86 9.99 30.79
CA VAL A 386 -20.24 11.14 29.95
C VAL A 386 -21.77 11.30 29.95
N ASP A 387 -22.39 11.37 31.14
CA ASP A 387 -23.74 11.92 31.21
C ASP A 387 -23.67 13.40 30.80
N TYR A 388 -24.09 13.71 29.58
CA TYR A 388 -24.41 15.09 29.18
C TYR A 388 -25.67 15.51 29.94
N VAL A 389 -25.53 15.87 31.22
CA VAL A 389 -26.57 16.60 31.94
C VAL A 389 -26.48 18.05 31.50
N ILE A 390 -27.14 18.39 30.39
CA ILE A 390 -27.40 19.79 30.06
C ILE A 390 -28.48 20.27 31.04
N ASN A 391 -28.04 20.85 32.15
CA ASN A 391 -28.87 21.74 32.98
C ASN A 391 -28.30 23.15 32.81
N ASP A 392 -29.17 24.17 32.79
CA ASP A 392 -28.83 25.59 32.60
C ASP A 392 -27.97 26.21 33.74
N ASP A 393 -27.42 25.40 34.63
CA ASP A 393 -26.59 25.85 35.76
C ASP A 393 -25.10 25.70 35.41
N GLU A 394 -24.47 26.80 34.99
CA GLU A 394 -23.06 26.87 34.56
C GLU A 394 -22.10 26.27 35.59
N ALA A 395 -22.36 26.43 36.89
CA ALA A 395 -21.50 25.92 37.95
C ALA A 395 -21.49 24.38 38.00
N LYS A 396 -22.64 23.74 37.74
CA LYS A 396 -22.76 22.28 37.73
C LYS A 396 -22.10 21.68 36.48
N LEU A 397 -22.26 22.34 35.32
CA LEU A 397 -21.58 21.95 34.09
C LEU A 397 -20.05 21.96 34.23
N VAL A 398 -19.50 22.99 34.88
CA VAL A 398 -18.05 23.09 35.15
C VAL A 398 -17.60 22.00 36.14
N TYR A 399 -18.37 21.72 37.20
CA TYR A 399 -18.05 20.65 38.14
C TYR A 399 -18.06 19.27 37.48
N ASP A 400 -19.06 18.98 36.66
CA ASP A 400 -19.20 17.69 35.96
C ASP A 400 -18.07 17.51 34.92
N ALA A 401 -17.70 18.57 34.19
CA ALA A 401 -16.56 18.57 33.28
C ALA A 401 -15.23 18.30 34.01
N TYR A 402 -15.03 18.90 35.19
CA TYR A 402 -13.86 18.66 36.02
C TYR A 402 -13.78 17.21 36.51
N GLN A 403 -14.88 16.66 37.03
CA GLN A 403 -14.94 15.25 37.46
C GLN A 403 -14.70 14.28 36.29
N ARG A 404 -15.21 14.61 35.10
CA ARG A 404 -14.97 13.85 33.88
C ARG A 404 -13.49 13.84 33.51
N SER A 405 -12.82 14.99 33.58
CA SER A 405 -11.38 15.10 33.30
C SER A 405 -10.54 14.20 34.22
N ILE A 406 -10.88 14.13 35.51
CA ILE A 406 -10.22 13.22 36.47
C ILE A 406 -10.44 11.76 36.09
N LYS A 407 -11.70 11.34 35.89
CA LYS A 407 -12.03 9.95 35.53
C LYS A 407 -11.37 9.51 34.21
N LEU A 408 -11.29 10.41 33.23
CA LEU A 408 -10.57 10.15 31.98
C LEU A 408 -9.08 9.90 32.23
N ALA A 409 -8.43 10.75 33.03
CA ALA A 409 -7.02 10.58 33.38
C ALA A 409 -6.78 9.25 34.13
N GLU A 410 -7.64 8.89 35.07
CA GLU A 410 -7.59 7.59 35.79
C GLU A 410 -7.65 6.42 34.82
N LYS A 411 -8.62 6.42 33.90
CA LYS A 411 -8.78 5.34 32.92
C LYS A 411 -7.64 5.26 31.91
N ILE A 412 -7.11 6.41 31.49
CA ILE A 412 -5.93 6.46 30.62
C ILE A 412 -4.72 5.84 31.32
N VAL A 413 -4.45 6.24 32.57
CA VAL A 413 -3.32 5.71 33.35
C VAL A 413 -3.48 4.21 33.61
N GLU A 414 -4.67 3.77 34.03
CA GLU A 414 -5.00 2.36 34.28
C GLU A 414 -4.76 1.53 33.02
N HIS A 415 -5.34 1.94 31.90
CA HIS A 415 -5.18 1.24 30.63
C HIS A 415 -3.70 1.23 30.18
N TYR A 416 -3.03 2.38 30.23
CA TYR A 416 -1.62 2.49 29.81
C TYR A 416 -0.73 1.53 30.59
N LYS A 417 -0.85 1.48 31.92
CA LYS A 417 -0.09 0.57 32.79
C LYS A 417 -0.43 -0.90 32.58
N SER A 418 -1.69 -1.21 32.28
CA SER A 418 -2.15 -2.59 32.05
C SER A 418 -1.67 -3.18 30.72
N THR A 419 -1.20 -2.34 29.80
CA THR A 419 -0.68 -2.75 28.51
C THR A 419 0.83 -2.54 28.44
N SER A 420 1.52 -3.13 27.45
CA SER A 420 2.96 -2.85 27.30
C SER A 420 3.16 -1.34 27.10
N ASN A 421 4.09 -0.75 27.86
CA ASN A 421 4.34 0.70 27.97
C ASN A 421 4.94 1.33 26.68
N GLY A 422 4.26 1.19 25.54
CA GLY A 422 4.64 1.80 24.27
C GLY A 422 4.28 3.28 24.19
N LYS A 423 4.83 4.01 23.22
CA LYS A 423 4.54 5.45 23.08
C LYS A 423 3.05 5.69 22.82
N ALA A 424 2.45 6.70 23.44
CA ALA A 424 1.03 7.01 23.34
C ALA A 424 0.75 8.50 23.10
N VAL A 425 -0.35 8.76 22.41
CA VAL A 425 -0.88 10.12 22.20
C VAL A 425 -2.24 10.24 22.88
N ILE A 426 -2.49 11.36 23.54
CA ILE A 426 -3.79 11.73 24.12
C ILE A 426 -4.31 12.94 23.35
N VAL A 427 -5.45 12.75 22.70
CA VAL A 427 -6.09 13.79 21.88
C VAL A 427 -7.10 14.55 22.71
N VAL A 428 -6.87 15.85 22.86
CA VAL A 428 -7.73 16.77 23.61
C VAL A 428 -8.27 17.89 22.72
N GLU A 429 -9.33 18.56 23.16
CA GLU A 429 -9.99 19.63 22.39
C GLU A 429 -9.19 20.93 22.36
N SER A 430 -8.57 21.32 23.48
CA SER A 430 -7.88 22.60 23.64
C SER A 430 -6.58 22.47 24.43
N LEU A 431 -5.73 23.50 24.39
CA LEU A 431 -4.53 23.55 25.24
C LEU A 431 -4.88 23.62 26.73
N GLN A 432 -5.98 24.29 27.09
CA GLN A 432 -6.47 24.29 28.46
C GLN A 432 -6.80 22.87 28.94
N SER A 433 -7.53 22.10 28.12
CA SER A 433 -7.82 20.69 28.42
C SER A 433 -6.55 19.83 28.47
N ALA A 434 -5.50 20.21 27.72
CA ALA A 434 -4.21 19.55 27.78
C ALA A 434 -3.53 19.75 29.13
N ASP A 435 -3.52 21.00 29.64
CA ASP A 435 -2.97 21.35 30.95
C ASP A 435 -3.72 20.64 32.07
N GLU A 436 -5.06 20.62 32.02
CA GLU A 436 -5.92 19.91 32.99
C GLU A 436 -5.67 18.40 32.98
N THR A 437 -5.60 17.79 31.78
CA THR A 437 -5.33 16.35 31.63
C THR A 437 -3.95 16.00 32.17
N LEU A 438 -2.92 16.80 31.85
CA LEU A 438 -1.57 16.61 32.35
C LEU A 438 -1.52 16.71 33.88
N ALA A 439 -2.15 17.74 34.45
CA ALA A 439 -2.19 17.94 35.90
C ALA A 439 -2.87 16.76 36.62
N ASN A 440 -3.97 16.25 36.08
CA ASN A 440 -4.67 15.09 36.63
C ASN A 440 -3.82 13.82 36.52
N ILE A 441 -3.16 13.57 35.39
CA ILE A 441 -2.24 12.43 35.24
C ILE A 441 -1.10 12.50 36.25
N ILE A 442 -0.46 13.65 36.42
CA ILE A 442 0.65 13.83 37.38
C ILE A 442 0.15 13.67 38.83
N LYS A 443 -1.08 14.07 39.14
CA LYS A 443 -1.67 13.85 40.47
C LYS A 443 -1.88 12.37 40.78
N ILE A 444 -2.27 11.57 39.78
CA ILE A 444 -2.47 10.12 39.90
C ILE A 444 -1.11 9.40 39.92
N GLU A 445 -0.18 9.82 39.07
CA GLU A 445 1.16 9.24 38.89
C GLU A 445 2.26 10.31 39.03
N PRO A 446 2.62 10.72 40.25
CA PRO A 446 3.63 11.76 40.46
C PRO A 446 4.99 11.45 39.83
N ASP A 447 5.35 10.17 39.76
CA ASP A 447 6.61 9.69 39.18
C ASP A 447 6.75 9.99 37.68
N TRP A 448 5.64 10.25 36.96
CA TRP A 448 5.67 10.55 35.53
C TRP A 448 6.20 11.95 35.21
N ASN A 449 6.35 12.81 36.23
CA ASN A 449 6.95 14.15 36.11
C ASN A 449 8.31 14.25 36.82
N ALA A 450 8.92 13.12 37.18
CA ALA A 450 10.22 13.13 37.84
C ALA A 450 11.31 13.74 36.94
N ILE A 451 12.21 14.52 37.53
CA ILE A 451 13.32 15.16 36.82
C ILE A 451 14.16 14.09 36.12
N TYR A 452 14.47 14.29 34.84
CA TYR A 452 15.16 13.33 33.94
C TYR A 452 14.39 12.03 33.63
N LYS A 453 13.14 11.90 34.08
CA LYS A 453 12.22 10.78 33.78
C LYS A 453 10.83 11.27 33.35
N GLU A 454 10.72 12.51 32.86
CA GLU A 454 9.47 13.09 32.36
C GLU A 454 8.88 12.14 31.31
N LYS A 455 7.79 11.47 31.69
CA LYS A 455 7.13 10.43 30.93
C LYS A 455 5.97 10.98 30.11
N VAL A 456 5.41 12.11 30.53
CA VAL A 456 4.27 12.77 29.90
C VAL A 456 4.56 14.25 29.65
N ALA A 457 4.22 14.76 28.46
CA ALA A 457 4.38 16.18 28.13
C ALA A 457 3.26 16.69 27.19
N ILE A 458 3.09 18.02 27.10
CA ILE A 458 2.15 18.65 26.16
C ILE A 458 2.89 19.09 24.90
N LEU A 459 2.32 18.81 23.74
CA LEU A 459 2.75 19.37 22.45
C LEU A 459 1.76 20.45 22.00
N SER A 460 2.23 21.68 21.83
CA SER A 460 1.37 22.87 21.61
C SER A 460 1.88 23.77 20.50
N HIS A 461 1.06 24.21 19.55
CA HIS A 461 1.50 25.06 18.42
C HIS A 461 2.14 26.41 18.79
N SER A 462 2.05 26.87 20.04
CA SER A 462 2.57 28.14 20.53
C SER A 462 4.10 28.20 20.67
N ASP A 463 4.77 27.08 20.98
CA ASP A 463 6.23 27.03 21.20
C ASP A 463 6.91 26.00 20.29
N ARG A 464 7.38 26.45 19.13
CA ARG A 464 8.03 25.57 18.12
C ARG A 464 9.34 24.98 18.63
N ASN A 465 10.15 25.74 19.37
CA ASN A 465 11.48 25.27 19.79
C ASN A 465 11.35 24.17 20.84
N ARG A 466 10.51 24.38 21.85
CA ARG A 466 10.22 23.37 22.87
C ARG A 466 9.58 22.12 22.27
N ASN A 467 8.61 22.29 21.36
CA ASN A 467 7.99 21.15 20.69
C ASN A 467 8.98 20.31 19.90
N ASN A 468 9.90 20.92 19.16
CA ASN A 468 10.89 20.16 18.39
C ASN A 468 11.77 19.31 19.31
N GLN A 469 12.13 19.82 20.48
CA GLN A 469 12.86 19.06 21.50
C GLN A 469 12.02 17.89 22.05
N LEU A 470 10.75 18.14 22.41
CA LEU A 470 9.84 17.10 22.92
C LEU A 470 9.55 16.03 21.87
N VAL A 471 9.36 16.40 20.60
CA VAL A 471 9.18 15.45 19.50
C VAL A 471 10.41 14.58 19.34
N ASN A 472 11.61 15.16 19.31
CA ASN A 472 12.86 14.40 19.19
C ASN A 472 13.03 13.39 20.34
N ARG A 473 12.67 13.79 21.57
CA ARG A 473 12.64 12.88 22.73
C ARG A 473 11.59 11.79 22.56
N PHE A 474 10.36 12.14 22.18
CA PHE A 474 9.27 11.17 22.06
C PHE A 474 9.49 10.13 20.95
N ILE A 475 10.16 10.50 19.85
CA ILE A 475 10.51 9.58 18.77
C ILE A 475 11.79 8.77 19.04
N ASP A 476 12.49 9.05 20.14
CA ASP A 476 13.56 8.19 20.64
C ASP A 476 12.97 7.04 21.46
N LYS A 477 13.32 5.81 21.11
CA LYS A 477 12.84 4.60 21.78
C LYS A 477 13.31 4.51 23.23
N GLU A 478 14.52 5.02 23.50
CA GLU A 478 15.17 4.91 24.81
C GLU A 478 14.82 6.07 25.74
N ASP A 479 14.23 7.16 25.22
CA ASP A 479 13.83 8.30 26.04
C ASP A 479 12.60 7.96 26.90
N PRO A 480 12.60 8.37 28.19
CA PRO A 480 11.49 8.13 29.11
C PRO A 480 10.16 8.75 28.67
N LEU A 481 10.18 9.82 27.87
CA LEU A 481 8.99 10.51 27.38
C LEU A 481 8.18 9.58 26.47
N SER A 482 7.07 9.06 26.99
CA SER A 482 6.28 8.03 26.32
C SER A 482 4.80 8.37 26.15
N VAL A 483 4.32 9.46 26.73
CA VAL A 483 2.95 9.94 26.54
C VAL A 483 2.99 11.41 26.12
N VAL A 484 2.27 11.79 25.07
CA VAL A 484 2.10 13.20 24.70
C VAL A 484 0.63 13.58 24.65
N VAL A 485 0.30 14.73 25.23
CA VAL A 485 -1.03 15.33 25.20
C VAL A 485 -1.03 16.44 24.15
N CYS A 486 -1.97 16.41 23.21
CA CYS A 486 -1.98 17.37 22.11
C CYS A 486 -3.37 17.56 21.49
N THR A 487 -3.54 18.67 20.79
CA THR A 487 -4.78 18.95 20.05
C THR A 487 -4.79 18.22 18.71
N GLY A 488 -5.99 17.98 18.19
CA GLY A 488 -6.16 17.32 16.88
C GLY A 488 -5.43 18.02 15.74
N GLN A 489 -5.37 19.36 15.75
CA GLN A 489 -4.63 20.14 14.75
C GLN A 489 -3.14 19.80 14.72
N TYR A 490 -2.53 19.51 15.89
CA TYR A 490 -1.12 19.11 15.96
C TYR A 490 -0.90 17.73 15.35
N LEU A 491 -1.80 16.78 15.61
CA LEU A 491 -1.68 15.39 15.15
C LEU A 491 -1.83 15.20 13.65
N LEU A 492 -2.56 16.10 12.97
CA LEU A 492 -2.58 16.13 11.50
C LEU A 492 -1.18 16.36 10.90
N GLY A 493 -0.33 17.11 11.62
CA GLY A 493 1.07 17.36 11.29
C GLY A 493 2.04 16.32 11.83
N PHE A 494 1.74 15.73 12.98
CA PHE A 494 2.65 14.85 13.70
C PHE A 494 2.82 13.49 13.01
N ASP A 495 4.06 13.09 12.67
CA ASP A 495 4.39 11.75 12.22
C ASP A 495 5.41 11.15 13.19
N SER A 496 5.07 10.03 13.78
CA SER A 496 5.99 9.20 14.54
C SER A 496 5.71 7.79 14.13
N GLN A 497 6.77 7.03 13.97
CA GLN A 497 6.57 5.63 13.79
C GLN A 497 6.17 5.04 15.17
N LEU A 498 6.89 5.33 16.26
CA LEU A 498 6.78 4.65 17.58
C LEU A 498 5.42 4.60 18.32
N VAL A 499 4.39 5.32 17.87
CA VAL A 499 3.12 5.40 18.60
C VAL A 499 2.36 4.08 18.51
N ALA A 500 2.07 3.49 19.66
CA ALA A 500 1.32 2.25 19.77
C ALA A 500 -0.15 2.47 20.20
N THR A 501 -0.43 3.57 20.91
CA THR A 501 -1.77 3.84 21.47
C THR A 501 -2.22 5.27 21.23
N ALA A 502 -3.47 5.45 20.83
CA ALA A 502 -4.15 6.74 20.78
C ALA A 502 -5.35 6.76 21.72
N TYR A 503 -5.38 7.72 22.64
CA TYR A 503 -6.52 7.99 23.52
C TYR A 503 -7.33 9.15 22.95
N VAL A 504 -8.60 8.93 22.65
CA VAL A 504 -9.51 9.93 22.08
C VAL A 504 -10.49 10.38 23.15
N THR A 505 -10.33 11.62 23.63
CA THR A 505 -11.11 12.15 24.77
C THR A 505 -12.11 13.23 24.37
N CYS A 506 -12.13 13.62 23.10
CA CYS A 506 -13.03 14.63 22.53
C CYS A 506 -13.54 14.22 21.14
N PRO A 507 -14.66 14.78 20.66
CA PRO A 507 -15.10 14.58 19.29
C PRO A 507 -14.03 15.00 18.28
N ILE A 508 -13.75 14.15 17.29
CA ILE A 508 -12.72 14.39 16.27
C ILE A 508 -13.25 14.18 14.84
N SER A 509 -12.63 14.84 13.88
CA SER A 509 -13.00 14.74 12.47
C SER A 509 -12.66 13.37 11.87
N GLN A 510 -13.28 13.01 10.74
CA GLN A 510 -12.91 11.83 9.97
C GLN A 510 -11.43 11.82 9.58
N GLN A 511 -10.91 12.97 9.14
CA GLN A 511 -9.50 13.12 8.78
C GLN A 511 -8.57 12.76 9.95
N LEU A 512 -8.90 13.22 11.16
CA LEU A 512 -8.10 12.90 12.33
C LEU A 512 -8.22 11.41 12.74
N ARG A 513 -9.40 10.79 12.58
CA ARG A 513 -9.58 9.35 12.79
C ARG A 513 -8.68 8.52 11.85
N GLU A 514 -8.72 8.81 10.54
CA GLU A 514 -7.85 8.15 9.55
C GLU A 514 -6.36 8.35 9.88
N ARG A 515 -5.99 9.56 10.33
CA ARG A 515 -4.62 9.87 10.73
C ARG A 515 -4.17 9.04 11.94
N LEU A 516 -4.96 9.04 13.01
CA LEU A 516 -4.69 8.28 14.23
C LEU A 516 -4.57 6.79 13.95
N ALA A 517 -5.47 6.24 13.13
CA ALA A 517 -5.42 4.85 12.72
C ALA A 517 -4.12 4.53 11.97
N SER A 518 -3.69 5.37 11.03
CA SER A 518 -2.39 5.19 10.36
C SER A 518 -1.19 5.34 11.30
N LEU A 519 -1.33 6.14 12.36
CA LEU A 519 -0.26 6.43 13.32
C LEU A 519 -0.02 5.24 14.25
N VAL A 520 -1.09 4.67 14.82
CA VAL A 520 -0.98 3.52 15.76
C VAL A 520 -0.72 2.20 15.05
N SER A 521 -1.04 2.10 13.77
CA SER A 521 -0.85 0.88 12.96
C SER A 521 0.56 0.72 12.41
N ARG A 522 1.49 1.62 12.70
CA ARG A 522 2.88 1.48 12.23
C ARG A 522 3.59 0.32 12.96
N ASN A 523 4.71 -0.18 12.41
CA ASN A 523 5.46 -1.32 12.97
C ASN A 523 6.41 -0.92 14.13
N HIS A 524 5.93 -0.85 15.38
CA HIS A 524 6.71 -0.22 16.50
C HIS A 524 7.00 -1.00 17.76
N SER A 525 6.50 -2.22 17.86
CA SER A 525 6.52 -2.95 19.12
C SER A 525 6.55 -4.44 18.88
N GLU A 526 6.87 -5.17 19.94
CA GLU A 526 6.63 -6.62 20.04
C GLU A 526 5.14 -6.95 19.88
N GLU A 527 4.24 -6.02 20.23
CA GLU A 527 2.79 -6.22 20.08
C GLU A 527 2.36 -6.30 18.61
N HIS A 528 1.47 -7.23 18.28
CA HIS A 528 1.03 -7.48 16.91
C HIS A 528 -0.06 -6.51 16.39
N TYR A 529 -0.47 -5.49 17.16
CA TYR A 529 -1.53 -4.55 16.79
C TYR A 529 -1.36 -3.16 17.43
N GLY A 530 -1.90 -2.12 16.79
CA GLY A 530 -2.06 -0.77 17.34
C GLY A 530 -3.34 -0.62 18.16
N LYS A 531 -3.43 0.39 19.03
CA LYS A 531 -4.58 0.58 19.94
C LYS A 531 -5.24 1.93 19.76
N ILE A 532 -6.55 1.94 19.65
CA ILE A 532 -7.36 3.15 19.76
C ILE A 532 -8.29 2.97 20.96
N VAL A 533 -8.20 3.90 21.90
CA VAL A 533 -9.04 3.95 23.09
C VAL A 533 -9.98 5.14 22.94
N ASP A 534 -11.24 4.85 22.66
CA ASP A 534 -12.28 5.82 22.38
C ASP A 534 -13.20 6.00 23.58
N PHE A 535 -13.16 7.19 24.19
CA PHE A 535 -14.02 7.58 25.30
C PHE A 535 -15.27 8.36 24.86
N ILE A 536 -15.46 8.55 23.55
CA ILE A 536 -16.54 9.33 22.97
C ILE A 536 -17.57 8.44 22.27
N GLY A 537 -17.17 7.29 21.74
CA GLY A 537 -18.05 6.40 20.98
C GLY A 537 -18.19 6.80 19.52
N LEU A 538 -17.08 7.17 18.89
CA LEU A 538 -17.03 7.56 17.48
C LEU A 538 -17.15 6.34 16.57
N ASN A 539 -17.61 6.58 15.35
CA ASN A 539 -17.63 5.54 14.32
C ASN A 539 -16.21 5.35 13.73
N TRP A 540 -15.63 4.16 13.83
CA TRP A 540 -14.33 3.85 13.24
C TRP A 540 -14.40 3.00 11.97
N SER A 541 -15.53 3.05 11.25
CA SER A 541 -15.63 2.54 9.87
C SER A 541 -14.91 3.51 8.92
N ILE A 542 -13.58 3.38 8.84
CA ILE A 542 -12.65 4.21 8.03
C ILE A 542 -11.98 3.45 6.90
#